data_AF-A0A4U2A2C3-F1
#
_entry.id   AF-A0A4U2A2C3-F1
#
_cell.length_a   1.000
_cell.length_b   1.000
_cell.length_c   1.000
_cell.angle_alpha   90.00
_cell.angle_beta   90.00
_cell.angle_gamma   90.00
#
_symmetry.space_group_name_H-M   'P 1'
#
loop_
_entity.id
_entity.type
_entity.pdbx_description
1 polymer ?
#
loop_
_entity_poly.entity_id
_entity_poly.type
_entity_poly.pdbx_seq_one_letter_code
_entity_poly.pdbx_strand_id
1 'polypeptide(L)'
;MMPEDKNNDVQNEIKDELKELQDNQESLLEAQSKGNLARTIGLLSVVSIALGGFNDSFDAIEKMVDFGLSQMTDIPSHKKLEKVYIRSSAEILDQTFGAPVYIKRSSGDDVIKYYKDDNFILSSIARDNAIVAYLVFPDEGFAPETLEHAGGSEFFNQPFNAIESVNEIRASFSRTGNYYIEENNGGEFGYLYSSISGASEFIAPMIKNNRKLLSEVVDSLTMDEHIVKSVQSLRLNAKPNFYGYSTLGVGALEEAILSNTEYRLIHKS
;
A
#
# COMPACT_ATOMS: atom_id res chain seq x y z
N MET A 1 -30.29 38.62 16.48
CA MET A 1 -29.58 39.31 15.38
C MET A 1 -28.32 39.91 15.97
N MET A 2 -27.19 39.22 15.73
CA MET A 2 -25.77 39.53 15.99
C MET A 2 -24.99 38.27 15.53
N PRO A 3 -23.70 38.31 15.15
CA PRO A 3 -22.79 39.46 14.92
C PRO A 3 -22.00 39.40 13.58
N GLU A 4 -21.67 40.54 12.98
CA GLU A 4 -20.83 40.67 11.75
C GLU A 4 -19.38 41.15 12.03
N ASP A 5 -18.99 41.38 13.30
CA ASP A 5 -17.77 42.15 13.61
C ASP A 5 -16.45 41.37 13.73
N LYS A 6 -16.43 40.02 13.64
CA LYS A 6 -15.19 39.25 13.81
C LYS A 6 -14.32 39.10 12.56
N ASN A 7 -14.86 39.40 11.37
CA ASN A 7 -14.18 39.13 10.10
C ASN A 7 -13.28 40.29 9.65
N ASN A 8 -13.51 41.51 10.15
CA ASN A 8 -12.72 42.69 9.79
C ASN A 8 -11.40 42.78 10.58
N ASP A 9 -11.38 42.29 11.82
CA ASP A 9 -10.16 42.32 12.65
C ASP A 9 -9.07 41.39 12.08
N VAL A 10 -9.46 40.19 11.63
CA VAL A 10 -8.55 39.22 10.99
C VAL A 10 -8.00 39.74 9.66
N GLN A 11 -8.80 40.47 8.88
CA GLN A 11 -8.32 41.05 7.62
C GLN A 11 -7.36 42.23 7.81
N ASN A 12 -7.46 42.95 8.92
CA ASN A 12 -6.53 44.02 9.24
C ASN A 12 -5.20 43.48 9.77
N GLU A 13 -5.23 42.42 10.59
CA GLU A 13 -4.04 41.75 11.11
C GLU A 13 -3.19 41.12 9.97
N ILE A 14 -3.85 40.49 8.99
CA ILE A 14 -3.20 39.95 7.78
C ILE A 14 -2.59 41.07 6.92
N LYS A 15 -3.25 42.24 6.84
CA LYS A 15 -2.71 43.39 6.08
C LYS A 15 -1.50 44.01 6.74
N ASP A 16 -1.48 44.07 8.07
CA ASP A 16 -0.35 44.59 8.84
C ASP A 16 0.86 43.64 8.75
N GLU A 17 0.64 42.32 8.83
CA GLU A 17 1.71 41.32 8.59
C GLU A 17 2.25 41.37 7.15
N LEU A 18 1.37 41.54 6.14
CA LEU A 18 1.80 41.69 4.75
C LEU A 18 2.61 42.96 4.49
N LYS A 19 2.31 44.04 5.23
CA LYS A 19 3.04 45.30 5.15
C LYS A 19 4.40 45.20 5.83
N GLU A 20 4.48 44.52 6.97
CA GLU A 20 5.74 44.22 7.66
C GLU A 20 6.65 43.31 6.81
N LEU A 21 6.07 42.38 6.04
CA LEU A 21 6.80 41.55 5.07
C LEU A 21 7.30 42.35 3.84
N GLN A 22 6.56 43.37 3.39
CA GLN A 22 6.98 44.26 2.30
C GLN A 22 8.10 45.21 2.73
N ASP A 23 8.02 45.80 3.92
CA ASP A 23 9.05 46.68 4.47
C ASP A 23 10.35 45.89 4.77
N ASN A 24 10.22 44.61 5.16
CA ASN A 24 11.34 43.68 5.28
C ASN A 24 11.96 43.31 3.91
N GLN A 25 11.20 43.33 2.80
CA GLN A 25 11.75 43.11 1.46
C GLN A 25 12.53 44.32 0.93
N GLU A 26 12.06 45.55 1.17
CA GLU A 26 12.77 46.77 0.77
C GLU A 26 14.09 46.95 1.56
N SER A 27 14.10 46.64 2.85
CA SER A 27 15.33 46.65 3.66
C SER A 27 16.34 45.56 3.27
N LEU A 28 15.87 44.43 2.74
CA LEU A 28 16.72 43.37 2.18
C LEU A 28 17.26 43.72 0.78
N LEU A 29 16.55 44.56 0.02
CA LEU A 29 17.02 45.15 -1.25
C LEU A 29 18.08 46.23 -1.04
N GLU A 30 18.04 47.00 0.06
CA GLU A 30 19.14 47.93 0.39
C GLU A 30 20.40 47.22 0.93
N ALA A 31 20.25 46.00 1.47
CA ALA A 31 21.39 45.15 1.84
C ALA A 31 22.13 44.54 0.63
N GLN A 32 21.66 44.81 -0.59
CA GLN A 32 22.16 44.33 -1.88
C GLN A 32 23.49 45.01 -2.33
N SER A 33 24.46 45.10 -1.43
CA SER A 33 25.82 45.57 -1.74
C SER A 33 26.92 44.53 -1.50
N LYS A 34 26.62 43.30 -1.04
CA LYS A 34 27.67 42.27 -0.87
C LYS A 34 27.24 40.93 -1.44
N GLY A 35 27.90 40.56 -2.53
CA GLY A 35 27.57 39.45 -3.40
C GLY A 35 27.63 38.08 -2.71
N ASN A 36 26.51 37.36 -2.85
CA ASN A 36 26.46 35.90 -3.11
C ASN A 36 25.01 35.37 -3.24
N LEU A 37 23.98 36.21 -3.07
CA LEU A 37 22.56 35.82 -3.14
C LEU A 37 21.94 35.82 -4.56
N ALA A 38 22.65 36.28 -5.59
CA ALA A 38 22.10 36.40 -6.94
C ALA A 38 21.85 35.05 -7.65
N ARG A 39 22.52 33.96 -7.22
CA ARG A 39 22.35 32.63 -7.83
C ARG A 39 21.10 31.88 -7.37
N THR A 40 20.61 32.15 -6.16
CA THR A 40 19.45 31.43 -5.58
C THR A 40 18.12 32.01 -6.06
N ILE A 41 18.05 33.33 -6.24
CA ILE A 41 16.83 34.01 -6.74
C ILE A 41 16.63 33.76 -8.24
N GLY A 42 17.73 33.62 -9.01
CA GLY A 42 17.67 33.27 -10.43
C GLY A 42 17.07 31.88 -10.71
N LEU A 43 17.11 30.95 -9.75
CA LEU A 43 16.48 29.64 -9.91
C LEU A 43 14.95 29.71 -9.73
N LEU A 44 14.47 30.53 -8.78
CA LEU A 44 13.05 30.74 -8.50
C LEU A 44 12.31 31.45 -9.64
N SER A 45 12.97 32.38 -10.33
CA SER A 45 12.38 33.08 -11.48
C SER A 45 12.28 32.19 -12.73
N VAL A 46 13.20 31.24 -12.92
CA VAL A 46 13.15 30.29 -14.04
C VAL A 46 12.03 29.26 -13.85
N VAL A 47 11.77 28.81 -12.61
CA VAL A 47 10.62 27.96 -12.28
C VAL A 47 9.30 28.68 -12.61
N SER A 48 9.23 29.98 -12.34
CA SER A 48 8.02 30.78 -12.57
C SER A 48 7.68 30.99 -14.06
N ILE A 49 8.69 31.01 -14.94
CA ILE A 49 8.51 31.23 -16.39
C ILE A 49 8.20 29.91 -17.12
N ALA A 50 8.60 28.76 -16.57
CA ALA A 50 8.26 27.44 -17.12
C ALA A 50 6.83 26.96 -16.79
N LEU A 51 6.19 27.53 -15.75
CA LEU A 51 4.86 27.14 -15.25
C LEU A 51 3.70 27.89 -15.95
N GLY A 52 3.81 28.04 -17.28
CA GLY A 52 2.72 28.55 -18.11
C GLY A 52 1.56 27.55 -18.19
N GLY A 53 0.63 27.62 -17.23
CA GLY A 53 -0.59 26.81 -17.23
C GLY A 53 -1.26 26.76 -15.86
N PHE A 54 -1.85 27.87 -15.41
CA PHE A 54 -2.47 28.03 -14.09
C PHE A 54 -3.62 27.06 -13.73
N ASN A 55 -4.00 26.12 -14.60
CA ASN A 55 -5.03 25.13 -14.31
C ASN A 55 -4.46 23.76 -13.87
N ASP A 56 -3.28 23.36 -14.38
CA ASP A 56 -2.64 22.08 -14.03
C ASP A 56 -1.73 22.19 -12.79
N SER A 57 -1.31 23.40 -12.43
CA SER A 57 -0.43 23.65 -11.27
C SER A 57 -1.15 23.54 -9.92
N PHE A 58 -2.44 23.88 -9.83
CA PHE A 58 -3.21 23.69 -8.61
C PHE A 58 -3.47 22.21 -8.33
N ASP A 59 -3.79 21.45 -9.38
CA ASP A 59 -3.98 20.00 -9.34
C ASP A 59 -2.70 19.26 -8.89
N ALA A 60 -1.53 19.77 -9.28
CA ALA A 60 -0.23 19.24 -8.86
C ALA A 60 0.13 19.62 -7.41
N ILE A 61 -0.25 20.82 -6.95
CA ILE A 61 -0.05 21.26 -5.56
C ILE A 61 -0.99 20.51 -4.62
N GLU A 62 -2.26 20.32 -4.97
CA GLU A 62 -3.22 19.55 -4.20
C GLU A 62 -2.75 18.10 -4.04
N LYS A 63 -2.32 17.46 -5.15
CA LYS A 63 -1.70 16.11 -5.10
C LYS A 63 -0.42 16.07 -4.26
N MET A 64 0.36 17.14 -4.21
CA MET A 64 1.59 17.20 -3.41
C MET A 64 1.28 17.40 -1.91
N VAL A 65 0.23 18.15 -1.59
CA VAL A 65 -0.28 18.30 -0.22
C VAL A 65 -0.93 17.02 0.27
N ASP A 66 -1.76 16.38 -0.56
CA ASP A 66 -2.37 15.07 -0.26
C ASP A 66 -1.29 14.00 -0.08
N PHE A 67 -0.27 13.97 -0.94
CA PHE A 67 0.87 13.07 -0.78
C PHE A 67 1.64 13.36 0.51
N GLY A 68 1.86 14.63 0.86
CA GLY A 68 2.56 15.03 2.08
C GLY A 68 1.79 14.70 3.36
N LEU A 69 0.46 14.90 3.37
CA LEU A 69 -0.41 14.57 4.49
C LEU A 69 -0.61 13.06 4.62
N SER A 70 -0.85 12.34 3.52
CA SER A 70 -0.99 10.87 3.50
C SER A 70 0.25 10.20 4.05
N GLN A 71 1.44 10.59 3.58
CA GLN A 71 2.70 10.07 4.12
C GLN A 71 2.79 10.33 5.64
N MET A 72 2.35 11.48 6.13
CA MET A 72 2.38 11.75 7.57
C MET A 72 1.36 10.92 8.37
N THR A 73 0.17 10.67 7.82
CA THR A 73 -0.86 9.82 8.44
C THR A 73 -0.52 8.34 8.39
N ASP A 74 0.28 7.92 7.40
CA ASP A 74 0.60 6.51 7.13
C ASP A 74 1.90 6.04 7.81
N ILE A 75 2.77 6.96 8.25
CA ILE A 75 4.01 6.65 9.01
C ILE A 75 3.79 5.62 10.14
N PRO A 76 2.74 5.70 10.98
CA PRO A 76 2.50 4.70 12.02
C PRO A 76 2.29 3.28 11.44
N SER A 77 1.53 3.16 10.36
CA SER A 77 1.23 1.89 9.69
C SER A 77 2.48 1.29 9.05
N HIS A 78 3.30 2.11 8.38
CA HIS A 78 4.61 1.68 7.86
C HIS A 78 5.53 1.15 8.97
N LYS A 79 5.68 1.90 10.07
CA LYS A 79 6.50 1.49 11.22
C LYS A 79 6.01 0.21 11.90
N LYS A 80 4.72 -0.11 11.81
CA LYS A 80 4.20 -1.39 12.31
C LYS A 80 4.60 -2.54 11.40
N LEU A 81 4.53 -2.37 10.08
CA LEU A 81 4.94 -3.39 9.10
C LEU A 81 6.44 -3.72 9.18
N GLU A 82 7.30 -2.73 9.36
CA GLU A 82 8.76 -2.92 9.53
C GLU A 82 9.14 -3.85 10.70
N LYS A 83 8.25 -4.00 11.70
CA LYS A 83 8.48 -4.88 12.86
C LYS A 83 8.14 -6.34 12.59
N VAL A 84 7.50 -6.64 11.45
CA VAL A 84 7.01 -7.99 11.13
C VAL A 84 7.97 -8.69 10.20
N TYR A 85 8.59 -9.77 10.67
CA TYR A 85 9.45 -10.61 9.85
C TYR A 85 9.21 -12.08 10.14
N ILE A 86 9.43 -12.90 9.12
CA ILE A 86 9.32 -14.34 9.20
C ILE A 86 10.32 -14.90 10.22
N ARG A 87 9.91 -15.92 10.98
CA ARG A 87 10.62 -16.54 12.12
C ARG A 87 10.74 -15.68 13.37
N SER A 88 10.20 -14.45 13.38
CA SER A 88 10.02 -13.71 14.64
C SER A 88 8.97 -14.39 15.53
N SER A 89 8.94 -14.05 16.82
CA SER A 89 7.93 -14.58 17.73
C SER A 89 6.55 -14.02 17.40
N ALA A 90 5.52 -14.85 17.49
CA ALA A 90 4.16 -14.43 17.16
C ALA A 90 3.62 -13.36 18.14
N GLU A 91 4.19 -13.24 19.34
CA GLU A 91 3.81 -12.19 20.29
C GLU A 91 4.20 -10.78 19.83
N ILE A 92 5.16 -10.63 18.90
CA ILE A 92 5.51 -9.29 18.38
C ILE A 92 4.31 -8.66 17.67
N LEU A 93 3.43 -9.46 17.08
CA LEU A 93 2.22 -8.99 16.42
C LEU A 93 1.21 -8.47 17.45
N ASP A 94 0.99 -9.20 18.54
CA ASP A 94 0.09 -8.76 19.62
C ASP A 94 0.60 -7.45 20.26
N GLN A 95 1.92 -7.28 20.37
CA GLN A 95 2.54 -6.05 20.89
C GLN A 95 2.47 -4.87 19.90
N THR A 96 2.53 -5.15 18.60
CA THR A 96 2.57 -4.13 17.54
C THR A 96 1.18 -3.66 17.13
N PHE A 97 0.21 -4.58 17.08
CA PHE A 97 -1.13 -4.34 16.57
C PHE A 97 -2.22 -4.42 17.65
N GLY A 98 -1.89 -4.89 18.85
CA GLY A 98 -2.88 -5.25 19.86
C GLY A 98 -3.47 -6.65 19.62
N ALA A 99 -4.57 -6.96 20.29
CA ALA A 99 -5.20 -8.27 20.18
C ALA A 99 -5.71 -8.52 18.75
N PRO A 100 -5.59 -9.75 18.21
CA PRO A 100 -6.12 -10.08 16.89
C PRO A 100 -7.64 -9.94 16.87
N VAL A 101 -8.18 -9.40 15.78
CA VAL A 101 -9.62 -9.20 15.56
C VAL A 101 -10.34 -10.50 15.20
N TYR A 102 -9.60 -11.50 14.72
CA TYR A 102 -10.13 -12.81 14.36
C TYR A 102 -9.03 -13.86 14.46
N ILE A 103 -9.39 -15.06 14.92
CA ILE A 103 -8.46 -16.19 15.07
C ILE A 103 -9.15 -17.44 14.55
N LYS A 104 -8.44 -18.22 13.74
CA LYS A 104 -8.85 -19.58 13.36
C LYS A 104 -7.64 -20.51 13.34
N ARG A 105 -7.89 -21.81 13.20
CA ARG A 105 -6.84 -22.82 13.03
C ARG A 105 -6.88 -23.33 11.61
N SER A 106 -5.70 -23.58 11.05
CA SER A 106 -5.59 -24.19 9.74
C SER A 106 -5.92 -25.69 9.80
N SER A 107 -6.12 -26.32 8.65
CA SER A 107 -6.23 -27.78 8.55
C SER A 107 -5.01 -28.52 9.12
N GLY A 108 -3.84 -27.87 9.14
CA GLY A 108 -2.58 -28.37 9.71
C GLY A 108 -2.36 -28.02 11.19
N ASP A 109 -3.38 -27.50 11.87
CA ASP A 109 -3.35 -27.03 13.27
C ASP A 109 -2.45 -25.80 13.55
N ASP A 110 -1.99 -25.12 12.49
CA ASP A 110 -1.32 -23.83 12.63
C ASP A 110 -2.33 -22.76 13.06
N VAL A 111 -1.89 -21.79 13.86
CA VAL A 111 -2.76 -20.71 14.32
C VAL A 111 -2.74 -19.57 13.31
N ILE A 112 -3.90 -19.24 12.76
CA ILE A 112 -4.08 -18.09 11.87
C ILE A 112 -4.70 -16.95 12.67
N LYS A 113 -3.97 -15.84 12.78
CA LYS A 113 -4.44 -14.62 13.46
C LYS A 113 -4.55 -13.48 12.46
N TYR A 114 -5.61 -12.69 12.59
CA TYR A 114 -5.86 -11.49 11.81
C TYR A 114 -5.78 -10.27 12.70
N TYR A 115 -5.00 -9.29 12.29
CA TYR A 115 -4.83 -8.01 12.96
C TYR A 115 -5.33 -6.91 12.05
N LYS A 116 -5.99 -5.92 12.66
CA LYS A 116 -6.51 -4.76 11.94
C LYS A 116 -5.67 -3.55 12.31
N ASP A 117 -5.14 -2.90 11.30
CA ASP A 117 -4.61 -1.54 11.36
C ASP A 117 -5.62 -0.57 10.75
N ASP A 118 -5.36 0.74 10.84
CA ASP A 118 -6.21 1.75 10.22
C ASP A 118 -6.09 1.75 8.68
N ASN A 119 -5.00 1.20 8.15
CA ASN A 119 -4.65 1.24 6.73
C ASN A 119 -4.52 -0.14 6.06
N PHE A 120 -4.63 -1.24 6.81
CA PHE A 120 -4.51 -2.59 6.28
C PHE A 120 -5.01 -3.67 7.23
N ILE A 121 -5.16 -4.88 6.71
CA ILE A 121 -5.34 -6.11 7.48
C ILE A 121 -4.10 -6.97 7.32
N LEU A 122 -3.57 -7.45 8.45
CA LEU A 122 -2.48 -8.43 8.46
C LEU A 122 -3.02 -9.80 8.88
N SER A 123 -2.89 -10.77 7.98
CA SER A 123 -3.10 -12.19 8.31
C SER A 123 -1.75 -12.82 8.60
N SER A 124 -1.65 -13.60 9.67
CA SER A 124 -0.42 -14.29 10.06
C SER A 124 -0.70 -15.74 10.36
N ILE A 125 0.25 -16.60 10.01
CA ILE A 125 0.25 -18.01 10.37
C ILE A 125 1.42 -18.22 11.33
N ALA A 126 1.13 -18.79 12.50
CA ALA A 126 2.12 -19.10 13.52
C ALA A 126 2.18 -20.60 13.81
N ARG A 127 3.40 -21.12 13.94
CA ARG A 127 3.72 -22.49 14.36
C ARG A 127 4.77 -22.44 15.45
N ASP A 128 4.56 -23.17 16.54
CA ASP A 128 5.47 -23.20 17.70
C ASP A 128 5.86 -21.79 18.18
N ASN A 129 4.89 -20.87 18.15
CA ASN A 129 5.04 -19.46 18.53
C ASN A 129 5.98 -18.63 17.62
N ALA A 130 6.34 -19.13 16.44
CA ALA A 130 7.06 -18.37 15.42
C ALA A 130 6.15 -18.04 14.23
N ILE A 131 6.30 -16.84 13.66
CA ILE A 131 5.61 -16.45 12.42
C ILE A 131 6.22 -17.26 11.27
N VAL A 132 5.43 -18.13 10.65
CA VAL A 132 5.85 -18.95 9.49
C VAL A 132 5.38 -18.37 8.16
N ALA A 133 4.33 -17.55 8.19
CA ALA A 133 3.88 -16.76 7.06
C ALA A 133 3.09 -15.53 7.53
N TYR A 134 3.05 -14.49 6.71
CA TYR A 134 2.09 -13.41 6.84
C TYR A 134 1.70 -12.83 5.49
N LEU A 135 0.49 -12.29 5.40
CA LEU A 135 -0.08 -11.59 4.26
C LEU A 135 -0.57 -10.21 4.73
N VAL A 136 -0.26 -9.18 3.96
CA VAL A 136 -0.69 -7.80 4.18
C VAL A 136 -1.66 -7.43 3.08
N PHE A 137 -2.87 -7.05 3.48
CA PHE A 137 -3.99 -6.64 2.64
C PHE A 137 -4.22 -5.13 2.85
N PRO A 138 -3.60 -4.26 2.02
CA PRO A 138 -3.72 -2.80 2.15
C PRO A 138 -5.14 -2.32 1.85
N ASP A 139 -5.61 -1.32 2.60
CA ASP A 139 -6.83 -0.60 2.25
C ASP A 139 -6.58 0.34 1.06
N GLU A 140 -7.66 0.79 0.42
CA GLU A 140 -7.57 1.70 -0.72
C GLU A 140 -6.87 3.02 -0.32
N GLY A 141 -5.82 3.38 -1.06
CA GLY A 141 -5.03 4.60 -0.82
C GLY A 141 -3.74 4.37 -0.02
N PHE A 142 -3.61 3.25 0.69
CA PHE A 142 -2.37 2.91 1.40
C PHE A 142 -1.41 2.11 0.49
N ALA A 143 -0.17 2.59 0.38
CA ALA A 143 0.87 1.96 -0.45
C ALA A 143 2.05 1.51 0.43
N PRO A 144 2.06 0.27 0.94
CA PRO A 144 3.14 -0.20 1.80
C PRO A 144 4.47 -0.32 1.03
N GLU A 145 5.58 -0.21 1.76
CA GLU A 145 6.91 -0.37 1.18
C GLU A 145 7.19 -1.86 0.89
N THR A 146 7.49 -2.16 -0.37
CA THR A 146 7.71 -3.53 -0.86
C THR A 146 9.12 -3.72 -1.43
N LEU A 147 10.10 -2.92 -1.02
CA LEU A 147 11.46 -2.97 -1.54
C LEU A 147 12.09 -4.38 -1.41
N GLU A 148 11.86 -5.04 -0.27
CA GLU A 148 12.38 -6.37 0.03
C GLU A 148 11.69 -7.50 -0.76
N HIS A 149 10.52 -7.22 -1.33
CA HIS A 149 9.71 -8.18 -2.06
C HIS A 149 10.29 -8.46 -3.45
N ALA A 150 10.03 -9.64 -4.02
CA ALA A 150 10.51 -10.01 -5.36
C ALA A 150 10.05 -9.06 -6.49
N GLY A 151 8.96 -8.32 -6.28
CA GLY A 151 8.47 -7.29 -7.21
C GLY A 151 9.03 -5.89 -6.98
N GLY A 152 9.86 -5.69 -5.95
CA GLY A 152 10.48 -4.40 -5.61
C GLY A 152 9.48 -3.29 -5.25
N SER A 153 9.94 -2.04 -5.33
CA SER A 153 9.15 -0.85 -4.95
C SER A 153 7.92 -0.60 -5.85
N GLU A 154 7.95 -1.10 -7.08
CA GLU A 154 6.87 -0.92 -8.06
C GLU A 154 5.83 -2.05 -8.03
N PHE A 155 5.87 -2.92 -7.02
CA PHE A 155 5.08 -4.14 -6.91
C PHE A 155 3.58 -3.93 -7.22
N PHE A 156 2.93 -2.98 -6.56
CA PHE A 156 1.49 -2.71 -6.78
C PHE A 156 1.20 -1.96 -8.09
N ASN A 157 2.20 -1.28 -8.66
CA ASN A 157 2.03 -0.49 -9.87
C ASN A 157 2.16 -1.32 -11.14
N GLN A 158 2.75 -2.51 -11.04
CA GLN A 158 3.04 -3.38 -12.16
C GLN A 158 2.14 -4.63 -12.18
N PRO A 159 1.83 -5.16 -13.37
CA PRO A 159 1.17 -6.45 -13.48
C PRO A 159 2.08 -7.59 -12.98
N PHE A 160 1.48 -8.73 -12.57
CA PHE A 160 2.24 -9.87 -12.03
C PHE A 160 3.36 -10.36 -12.96
N ASN A 161 3.22 -10.22 -14.28
CA ASN A 161 4.25 -10.66 -15.23
C ASN A 161 5.57 -9.88 -15.14
N ALA A 162 5.60 -8.74 -14.43
CA ALA A 162 6.84 -8.04 -14.14
C ALA A 162 7.73 -8.78 -13.12
N ILE A 163 7.13 -9.67 -12.32
CA ILE A 163 7.85 -10.54 -11.39
C ILE A 163 8.35 -11.75 -12.18
N GLU A 164 9.66 -11.90 -12.35
CA GLU A 164 10.20 -12.85 -13.33
C GLU A 164 9.87 -14.32 -13.02
N SER A 165 9.80 -14.68 -11.74
CA SER A 165 9.68 -16.06 -11.31
C SER A 165 8.38 -16.34 -10.56
N VAL A 166 7.78 -17.49 -10.87
CA VAL A 166 6.62 -18.05 -10.20
C VAL A 166 6.87 -19.54 -10.00
N ASN A 167 6.77 -20.00 -8.76
CA ASN A 167 7.04 -21.39 -8.38
C ASN A 167 5.75 -22.20 -8.24
N GLU A 168 4.81 -21.69 -7.44
CA GLU A 168 3.50 -22.31 -7.22
C GLU A 168 2.41 -21.24 -7.33
N ILE A 169 1.25 -21.63 -7.84
CA ILE A 169 0.08 -20.76 -7.94
C ILE A 169 -1.17 -21.46 -7.41
N ARG A 170 -2.07 -20.69 -6.80
CA ARG A 170 -3.43 -21.10 -6.46
C ARG A 170 -4.40 -20.01 -6.89
N ALA A 171 -5.62 -20.43 -7.19
CA ALA A 171 -6.67 -19.52 -7.58
C ALA A 171 -8.02 -20.06 -7.13
N SER A 172 -8.92 -19.14 -6.79
CA SER A 172 -10.31 -19.46 -6.46
C SER A 172 -11.25 -18.54 -7.21
N PHE A 173 -12.32 -19.13 -7.74
CA PHE A 173 -13.42 -18.42 -8.38
C PHE A 173 -14.74 -18.95 -7.83
N SER A 174 -15.23 -18.34 -6.76
CA SER A 174 -16.36 -18.83 -5.98
C SER A 174 -17.21 -17.70 -5.40
N ARG A 175 -18.37 -18.05 -4.83
CA ARG A 175 -19.22 -17.08 -4.12
C ARG A 175 -18.59 -16.60 -2.80
N THR A 176 -17.74 -17.42 -2.19
CA THR A 176 -17.13 -17.16 -0.88
C THR A 176 -15.90 -16.25 -0.97
N GLY A 177 -15.26 -16.19 -2.13
CA GLY A 177 -14.12 -15.32 -2.39
C GLY A 177 -13.49 -15.64 -3.74
N ASN A 178 -13.00 -14.60 -4.41
CA ASN A 178 -12.26 -14.72 -5.66
C ASN A 178 -10.85 -14.19 -5.40
N TYR A 179 -9.84 -15.02 -5.63
CA TYR A 179 -8.46 -14.63 -5.44
C TYR A 179 -7.52 -15.38 -6.39
N TYR A 180 -6.37 -14.77 -6.61
CA TYR A 180 -5.19 -15.37 -7.21
C TYR A 180 -4.02 -15.14 -6.26
N ILE A 181 -3.20 -16.16 -6.05
CA ILE A 181 -2.00 -16.11 -5.20
C ILE A 181 -0.87 -16.88 -5.88
N GLU A 182 0.32 -16.29 -5.91
CA GLU A 182 1.53 -16.89 -6.46
C GLU A 182 2.71 -16.78 -5.49
N GLU A 183 3.53 -17.83 -5.46
CA GLU A 183 4.83 -17.83 -4.82
C GLU A 183 5.87 -17.34 -5.82
N ASN A 184 6.62 -16.31 -5.43
CA ASN A 184 7.69 -15.74 -6.24
C ASN A 184 9.05 -16.05 -5.60
N ASN A 185 9.98 -16.55 -6.41
CA ASN A 185 11.36 -16.69 -5.98
C ASN A 185 12.08 -15.33 -6.07
N GLY A 186 12.99 -15.09 -5.12
CA GLY A 186 13.75 -13.86 -5.02
C GLY A 186 13.27 -12.96 -3.89
N GLY A 187 13.45 -11.65 -4.07
CA GLY A 187 13.40 -10.69 -2.97
C GLY A 187 14.73 -10.65 -2.20
N GLU A 188 14.87 -9.65 -1.33
CA GLU A 188 16.12 -9.40 -0.60
C GLU A 188 16.53 -10.59 0.29
N PHE A 189 15.55 -11.28 0.85
CA PHE A 189 15.73 -12.39 1.77
C PHE A 189 15.24 -13.74 1.20
N GLY A 190 15.25 -13.90 -0.12
CA GLY A 190 14.73 -15.09 -0.82
C GLY A 190 15.38 -16.45 -0.44
N TYR A 191 16.45 -16.45 0.36
CA TYR A 191 17.08 -17.65 0.93
C TYR A 191 16.45 -18.11 2.25
N LEU A 192 15.67 -17.24 2.92
CA LEU A 192 15.03 -17.52 4.21
C LEU A 192 13.56 -17.88 4.07
N TYR A 193 12.89 -17.27 3.10
CA TYR A 193 11.46 -17.35 2.84
C TYR A 193 11.16 -16.89 1.41
N SER A 194 9.98 -17.23 0.91
CA SER A 194 9.49 -16.83 -0.40
C SER A 194 8.67 -15.55 -0.30
N SER A 195 8.74 -14.74 -1.36
CA SER A 195 7.83 -13.62 -1.59
C SER A 195 6.47 -14.13 -2.07
N ILE A 196 5.38 -13.56 -1.58
CA ILE A 196 4.02 -13.96 -1.94
C ILE A 196 3.31 -12.77 -2.57
N SER A 197 2.80 -12.96 -3.78
CA SER A 197 1.97 -11.96 -4.46
C SER A 197 0.56 -12.47 -4.59
N GLY A 198 -0.42 -11.57 -4.52
CA GLY A 198 -1.75 -11.96 -4.92
C GLY A 198 -2.71 -10.81 -5.15
N ALA A 199 -3.87 -11.19 -5.66
CA ALA A 199 -4.99 -10.31 -5.92
C ALA A 199 -6.26 -10.95 -5.36
N SER A 200 -7.02 -10.20 -4.56
CA SER A 200 -8.26 -10.69 -3.94
C SER A 200 -9.40 -9.69 -4.06
N GLU A 201 -10.58 -10.17 -4.44
CA GLU A 201 -11.77 -9.32 -4.60
C GLU A 201 -12.36 -8.78 -3.29
N PHE A 202 -11.99 -9.34 -2.13
CA PHE A 202 -12.55 -8.86 -0.86
C PHE A 202 -12.01 -7.49 -0.45
N ILE A 203 -10.83 -7.10 -0.93
CA ILE A 203 -10.19 -5.81 -0.66
C ILE A 203 -10.64 -4.78 -1.68
N ALA A 204 -10.52 -5.15 -2.96
CA ALA A 204 -10.85 -4.29 -4.08
C ALA A 204 -11.49 -5.14 -5.20
N PRO A 205 -12.59 -4.67 -5.81
CA PRO A 205 -13.22 -5.39 -6.91
C PRO A 205 -12.25 -5.60 -8.08
N MET A 206 -12.17 -6.84 -8.60
CA MET A 206 -11.44 -7.07 -9.85
C MET A 206 -12.23 -6.50 -11.03
N ILE A 207 -11.50 -5.88 -11.96
CA ILE A 207 -12.09 -5.46 -13.23
C ILE A 207 -12.64 -6.67 -14.01
N LYS A 208 -13.71 -6.45 -14.77
CA LYS A 208 -14.44 -7.53 -15.48
C LYS A 208 -13.54 -8.44 -16.32
N ASN A 209 -12.51 -7.88 -16.96
CA ASN A 209 -11.56 -8.66 -17.75
C ASN A 209 -10.70 -9.59 -16.88
N ASN A 210 -10.14 -9.07 -15.79
CA ASN A 210 -9.31 -9.87 -14.87
C ASN A 210 -10.14 -10.94 -14.17
N ARG A 211 -11.41 -10.65 -13.86
CA ARG A 211 -12.34 -11.63 -13.32
C ARG A 211 -12.60 -12.79 -14.29
N LYS A 212 -12.72 -12.52 -15.59
CA LYS A 212 -12.83 -13.55 -16.63
C LYS A 212 -11.55 -14.39 -16.72
N LEU A 213 -10.39 -13.73 -16.77
CA LEU A 213 -9.09 -14.40 -16.80
C LEU A 213 -8.86 -15.28 -15.57
N LEU A 214 -9.30 -14.83 -14.39
CA LEU A 214 -9.25 -15.62 -13.16
C LEU A 214 -10.09 -16.90 -13.26
N SER A 215 -11.32 -16.79 -13.78
CA SER A 215 -12.16 -17.97 -14.04
C SER A 215 -11.48 -18.95 -14.99
N GLU A 216 -10.84 -18.44 -16.06
CA GLU A 216 -10.09 -19.28 -17.01
C GLU A 216 -8.88 -19.98 -16.34
N VAL A 217 -8.20 -19.31 -15.40
CA VAL A 217 -7.12 -19.94 -14.60
C VAL A 217 -7.67 -21.07 -13.73
N VAL A 218 -8.80 -20.85 -13.04
CA VAL A 218 -9.42 -21.87 -12.18
C VAL A 218 -9.90 -23.06 -12.99
N ASP A 219 -10.51 -22.84 -14.16
CA ASP A 219 -10.92 -23.90 -15.07
C ASP A 219 -9.70 -24.73 -15.53
N SER A 220 -8.62 -24.06 -15.94
CA SER A 220 -7.36 -24.70 -16.33
C SER A 220 -6.73 -25.52 -15.21
N LEU A 221 -6.71 -25.02 -13.98
CA LEU A 221 -6.22 -25.76 -12.80
C LEU A 221 -7.06 -27.00 -12.50
N THR A 222 -8.38 -26.90 -12.69
CA THR A 222 -9.31 -28.01 -12.44
C THR A 222 -9.21 -29.09 -13.50
N MET A 223 -9.01 -28.71 -14.76
CA MET A 223 -8.90 -29.63 -15.89
C MET A 223 -7.48 -30.17 -16.10
N ASP A 224 -6.47 -29.59 -15.43
CA ASP A 224 -5.04 -29.83 -15.68
C ASP A 224 -4.64 -29.55 -17.14
N GLU A 225 -5.26 -28.52 -17.74
CA GLU A 225 -5.10 -28.17 -19.15
C GLU A 225 -4.81 -26.69 -19.35
N HIS A 226 -3.86 -26.38 -20.24
CA HIS A 226 -3.52 -25.01 -20.65
C HIS A 226 -3.11 -24.04 -19.51
N ILE A 227 -2.74 -24.56 -18.33
CA ILE A 227 -2.39 -23.78 -17.12
C ILE A 227 -1.41 -22.65 -17.42
N VAL A 228 -0.30 -22.92 -18.10
CA VAL A 228 0.73 -21.92 -18.40
C VAL A 228 0.14 -20.73 -19.17
N LYS A 229 -0.71 -20.99 -20.16
CA LYS A 229 -1.27 -19.95 -21.02
C LYS A 229 -2.31 -19.11 -20.27
N SER A 230 -3.20 -19.75 -19.50
CA SER A 230 -4.21 -19.03 -18.72
C SER A 230 -3.58 -18.19 -17.62
N VAL A 231 -2.59 -18.74 -16.90
CA VAL A 231 -1.82 -18.00 -15.89
C VAL A 231 -1.08 -16.82 -16.50
N GLN A 232 -0.35 -17.01 -17.61
CA GLN A 232 0.34 -15.90 -18.29
C GLN A 232 -0.64 -14.80 -18.74
N SER A 233 -1.83 -15.19 -19.23
CA SER A 233 -2.85 -14.23 -19.67
C SER A 233 -3.36 -13.39 -18.50
N LEU A 234 -3.62 -14.01 -17.34
CA LEU A 234 -3.97 -13.28 -16.12
C LEU A 234 -2.80 -12.37 -15.68
N ARG A 235 -1.59 -12.91 -15.60
CA ARG A 235 -0.40 -12.19 -15.09
C ARG A 235 -0.04 -10.96 -15.92
N LEU A 236 -0.32 -10.96 -17.22
CA LEU A 236 -0.11 -9.81 -18.11
C LEU A 236 -1.07 -8.63 -17.85
N ASN A 237 -2.21 -8.88 -17.19
CA ASN A 237 -3.30 -7.91 -17.09
C ASN A 237 -3.64 -7.54 -15.64
N ALA A 238 -3.44 -8.46 -14.70
CA ALA A 238 -3.76 -8.27 -13.30
C ALA A 238 -2.55 -7.72 -12.53
N LYS A 239 -2.83 -6.72 -11.69
CA LYS A 239 -1.88 -6.21 -10.69
C LYS A 239 -2.15 -6.88 -9.34
N PRO A 240 -1.13 -7.08 -8.51
CA PRO A 240 -1.35 -7.50 -7.14
C PRO A 240 -2.09 -6.41 -6.34
N ASN A 241 -2.85 -6.83 -5.35
CA ASN A 241 -3.45 -5.94 -4.34
C ASN A 241 -3.19 -6.41 -2.91
N PHE A 242 -2.35 -7.44 -2.74
CA PHE A 242 -1.79 -7.84 -1.46
C PHE A 242 -0.43 -8.50 -1.68
N TYR A 243 0.36 -8.55 -0.63
CA TYR A 243 1.66 -9.21 -0.62
C TYR A 243 1.89 -9.94 0.68
N GLY A 244 3.00 -10.66 0.77
CA GLY A 244 3.43 -11.27 2.01
C GLY A 244 4.71 -12.05 1.86
N TYR A 245 5.03 -12.79 2.91
CA TYR A 245 6.20 -13.65 2.94
C TYR A 245 5.85 -14.95 3.64
N SER A 246 6.50 -16.04 3.23
CA SER A 246 6.14 -17.37 3.71
C SER A 246 7.31 -18.35 3.67
N THR A 247 7.36 -19.23 4.68
CA THR A 247 8.13 -20.49 4.66
C THR A 247 7.28 -21.70 4.27
N LEU A 248 5.99 -21.48 4.05
CA LEU A 248 5.00 -22.47 3.63
C LEU A 248 4.68 -22.30 2.14
N GLY A 249 4.27 -23.37 1.47
CA GLY A 249 3.72 -23.29 0.11
C GLY A 249 2.37 -22.57 0.08
N VAL A 250 1.97 -22.09 -1.10
CA VAL A 250 0.75 -21.26 -1.26
C VAL A 250 -0.53 -21.98 -0.86
N GLY A 251 -0.57 -23.31 -0.92
CA GLY A 251 -1.72 -24.08 -0.44
C GLY A 251 -2.06 -23.85 1.03
N ALA A 252 -1.05 -23.64 1.89
CA ALA A 252 -1.28 -23.30 3.30
C ALA A 252 -1.77 -21.85 3.50
N LEU A 253 -1.43 -20.96 2.55
CA LEU A 253 -1.78 -19.54 2.61
C LEU A 253 -3.23 -19.27 2.17
N GLU A 254 -3.85 -20.16 1.39
CA GLU A 254 -5.25 -20.02 0.97
C GLU A 254 -6.19 -19.87 2.17
N GLU A 255 -5.96 -20.63 3.23
CA GLU A 255 -6.76 -20.54 4.46
C GLU A 255 -6.52 -19.22 5.22
N ALA A 256 -5.40 -18.55 4.99
CA ALA A 256 -5.07 -17.26 5.58
C ALA A 256 -5.65 -16.07 4.80
N ILE A 257 -6.16 -16.28 3.59
CA ILE A 257 -6.93 -15.28 2.83
C ILE A 257 -8.35 -15.21 3.41
N LEU A 258 -8.82 -14.00 3.70
CA LEU A 258 -10.19 -13.81 4.19
C LEU A 258 -11.21 -14.14 3.11
N SER A 259 -12.26 -14.85 3.49
CA SER A 259 -13.49 -14.90 2.69
C SER A 259 -14.26 -13.59 2.79
N ASN A 260 -15.15 -13.33 1.83
CA ASN A 260 -16.05 -12.16 1.85
C ASN A 260 -16.89 -12.10 3.14
N THR A 261 -17.26 -13.26 3.70
CA THR A 261 -18.03 -13.33 4.95
C THR A 261 -17.17 -12.99 6.16
N GLU A 262 -15.95 -13.51 6.24
CA GLU A 262 -15.01 -13.19 7.32
C GLU A 262 -14.62 -11.71 7.29
N TYR A 263 -14.33 -11.16 6.11
CA TYR A 263 -14.04 -9.74 5.94
C TYR A 263 -15.20 -8.85 6.43
N ARG A 264 -16.44 -9.19 6.07
CA ARG A 264 -17.62 -8.48 6.56
C ARG A 264 -17.83 -8.62 8.07
N LEU A 265 -17.48 -9.78 8.64
CA LEU A 265 -17.61 -10.02 10.08
C LEU A 265 -16.68 -9.10 10.88
N ILE A 266 -15.42 -8.98 10.47
CA ILE A 266 -14.44 -8.12 11.16
C ILE A 266 -14.68 -6.62 10.94
N HIS A 267 -15.55 -6.25 10.00
CA HIS A 267 -16.02 -4.88 9.73
C HIS A 267 -17.44 -4.60 10.22
N LYS A 268 -18.03 -5.52 10.98
CA LYS A 268 -19.39 -5.35 11.47
C LYS A 268 -19.41 -4.35 12.63
N SER A 269 -19.69 -3.09 12.31
CA SER A 269 -20.06 -2.01 13.24
C SER A 269 -21.57 -1.98 13.47
#